data_AF-A0A924ITT0-F1
#
_entry.id   AF-A0A924ITT0-F1
#
_cell.length_a   1.000
_cell.length_b   1.000
_cell.length_c   1.000
_cell.angle_alpha   90.00
_cell.angle_beta   90.00
_cell.angle_gamma   90.00
#
_symmetry.space_group_name_H-M   'P 1'
#
loop_
_entity.id
_entity.type
_entity.pdbx_description
1 polymer ?
#
loop_
_entity_poly.entity_id
_entity_poly.type
_entity_poly.pdbx_seq_one_letter_code
_entity_poly.pdbx_strand_id
1 'polypeptide(L)' 'PAAGSTRLPSLGSMLWLIPGHCDPTVNLHDALIGVRGGLLKGVVERNITVDGRGCLT' A
#
# COMPACT_ATOMS: atom_id res chain seq x y z
N PRO A 1 -13.03 4.42 5.76
CA PRO A 1 -14.10 4.71 6.74
C PRO A 1 -14.46 3.45 7.53
N ALA A 2 -14.69 3.56 8.84
CA ALA A 2 -15.15 2.43 9.65
C ALA A 2 -16.62 2.11 9.34
N ALA A 3 -17.05 0.86 9.59
CA ALA A 3 -18.44 0.45 9.40
C ALA A 3 -19.40 1.42 10.13
N GLY A 4 -20.40 1.93 9.40
CA GLY A 4 -21.40 2.88 9.92
C GLY A 4 -21.13 4.37 9.64
N SER A 5 -20.01 4.75 9.03
CA SER A 5 -19.80 6.15 8.65
C SER A 5 -20.52 6.49 7.34
N THR A 6 -21.38 7.51 7.35
CA THR A 6 -22.07 8.05 6.15
C THR A 6 -21.20 8.97 5.30
N ARG A 7 -20.01 9.35 5.79
CA ARG A 7 -19.06 10.17 5.05
C ARG A 7 -18.23 9.30 4.12
N LEU A 8 -18.56 9.35 2.83
CA LEU A 8 -17.75 8.75 1.78
C LEU A 8 -16.52 9.63 1.48
N PRO A 9 -15.38 9.04 1.09
CA PRO A 9 -14.26 9.79 0.55
C PRO A 9 -14.70 10.57 -0.70
N SER A 10 -14.21 11.79 -0.87
CA SER A 10 -14.42 12.53 -2.12
C SER A 10 -13.62 11.89 -3.25
N LEU A 11 -14.05 12.12 -4.49
CA LEU A 11 -13.24 11.75 -5.65
C LEU A 11 -11.84 12.38 -5.54
N GLY A 12 -10.81 11.61 -5.90
CA GLY A 12 -9.41 12.01 -5.76
C GLY A 12 -8.81 11.83 -4.37
N SER A 13 -9.59 11.37 -3.37
CA SER A 13 -9.05 11.02 -2.06
C SER A 13 -8.13 9.81 -2.15
N MET A 14 -6.91 9.92 -1.63
CA MET A 14 -6.03 8.78 -1.41
C MET A 14 -6.48 8.01 -0.16
N LEU A 15 -6.41 6.68 -0.20
CA LEU A 15 -6.70 5.79 0.92
C LEU A 15 -5.59 4.77 1.09
N TRP A 16 -5.32 4.35 2.32
CA TRP A 16 -4.50 3.17 2.59
C TRP A 16 -5.39 1.95 2.75
N LEU A 17 -5.04 0.90 2.01
CA LEU A 17 -5.71 -0.39 2.07
C LEU A 17 -4.76 -1.39 2.73
N ILE A 18 -5.29 -2.17 3.66
CA ILE A 18 -4.57 -3.30 4.24
C ILE A 18 -4.81 -4.50 3.31
N PRO A 19 -3.76 -5.19 2.86
CA PRO A 19 -3.94 -6.37 2.01
C PRO A 19 -4.61 -7.51 2.79
N GLY A 20 -5.40 -8.33 2.09
CA GLY A 20 -6.03 -9.51 2.69
C GLY A 20 -5.02 -10.61 3.06
N HIS A 21 -3.96 -10.77 2.27
CA HIS A 21 -2.81 -11.65 2.56
C HIS A 21 -1.54 -10.98 2.04
N CYS A 22 -0.49 -10.92 2.87
CA CYS A 22 0.73 -10.19 2.54
C CYS A 22 1.49 -10.80 1.35
N ASP A 23 1.76 -12.10 1.40
CA ASP A 23 2.60 -12.79 0.41
C ASP A 23 2.13 -12.67 -1.05
N PRO A 24 0.89 -13.07 -1.43
CA PRO A 24 0.45 -12.97 -2.81
C PRO A 24 0.28 -11.51 -3.24
N THR A 25 0.03 -10.58 -2.32
CA THR A 25 -0.06 -9.15 -2.67
C THR A 25 1.32 -8.62 -3.04
N VAL A 26 2.35 -8.88 -2.23
CA VAL A 26 3.71 -8.40 -2.52
C VAL A 26 4.22 -8.97 -3.85
N ASN A 27 3.92 -10.24 -4.15
CA ASN A 27 4.33 -10.88 -5.40
C ASN A 27 3.71 -10.27 -6.68
N LEU A 28 2.68 -9.42 -6.55
CA LEU A 28 2.07 -8.71 -7.68
C LEU A 28 2.79 -7.40 -8.05
N HIS A 29 3.75 -6.95 -7.24
CA HIS A 29 4.41 -5.65 -7.40
C HIS A 29 5.92 -5.81 -7.61
N ASP A 30 6.52 -4.95 -8.44
CA ASP A 30 7.98 -4.92 -8.66
C ASP A 30 8.74 -4.16 -7.56
N ALA A 31 8.04 -3.30 -6.80
CA ALA A 31 8.65 -2.47 -5.79
C ALA A 31 7.72 -2.22 -4.59
N LEU A 32 8.33 -1.96 -3.43
CA LEU A 32 7.68 -1.39 -2.25
C LEU A 32 8.18 0.04 -2.01
N ILE A 33 7.25 0.92 -1.64
CA ILE A 33 7.57 2.31 -1.28
C ILE A 33 7.61 2.44 0.23
N GLY A 34 8.80 2.68 0.78
CA GLY A 34 9.00 2.94 2.20
C GLY A 34 8.64 4.39 2.54
N VAL A 35 7.59 4.59 3.34
CA VAL A 35 7.07 5.91 3.71
C VAL A 35 7.24 6.17 5.22
N ARG A 36 7.66 7.37 5.60
CA ARG A 36 7.62 7.85 7.00
C ARG A 36 6.66 9.03 7.13
N GLY A 37 5.85 9.06 8.19
CA GLY A 37 4.97 10.21 8.49
C GLY A 37 3.51 10.05 8.08
N GLY A 38 3.08 8.85 7.66
CA GLY A 38 1.68 8.55 7.33
C GLY A 38 1.25 9.02 5.94
N LEU A 39 -0.04 8.90 5.62
CA LEU A 39 -0.56 9.21 4.27
C LEU A 39 -0.53 10.71 3.91
N LEU A 40 -0.88 11.60 4.84
CA LEU A 40 -1.07 13.04 4.53
C LEU A 40 0.23 13.86 4.51
N LYS A 41 1.21 13.50 5.35
CA LYS A 41 2.49 14.21 5.48
C LYS A 41 3.68 13.28 5.23
N GLY A 42 3.42 12.16 4.57
CA GLY A 42 4.41 11.13 4.34
C GLY A 42 5.51 11.61 3.40
N VAL A 43 6.74 11.23 3.70
CA VAL A 43 7.86 11.32 2.78
C VAL A 43 8.25 9.92 2.32
N VAL A 44 8.58 9.79 1.04
CA VAL A 44 9.20 8.57 0.52
C VAL A 44 10.65 8.56 0.96
N GLU A 45 11.02 7.55 1.73
CA GLU A 45 12.40 7.38 2.20
C GLU A 45 13.20 6.41 1.34
N ARG A 46 12.51 5.39 0.81
CA ARG A 46 13.15 4.32 0.05
C ARG A 46 12.22 3.79 -1.03
N ASN A 47 12.83 3.44 -2.14
CA ASN A 47 12.27 2.55 -3.14
C ASN A 47 12.97 1.19 -3.00
N ILE A 48 12.22 0.13 -2.75
CA ILE A 48 12.75 -1.21 -2.44
C ILE A 48 12.29 -2.14 -3.56
N THR A 49 13.21 -2.80 -4.24
CA THR A 49 12.88 -3.80 -5.26
C THR A 49 12.34 -5.07 -4.63
N VAL A 50 11.36 -5.69 -5.27
CA VAL A 50 10.86 -7.03 -4.90
C VAL A 50 11.69 -8.06 -5.68
N ASP A 51 12.92 -8.31 -5.22
CA ASP A 51 13.88 -9.14 -5.97
C ASP A 51 13.40 -10.59 -6.19
N GLY A 52 12.58 -11.11 -5.27
CA GLY A 52 12.00 -12.45 -5.35
C GLY A 52 10.68 -12.56 -6.13
N ARG A 53 10.24 -11.49 -6.80
CA ARG A 53 8.95 -11.49 -7.52
C ARG A 53 8.91 -12.62 -8.55
N GLY A 54 7.87 -13.45 -8.48
CA GLY A 54 7.65 -14.57 -9.40
C GLY A 54 8.57 -15.78 -9.18
N CYS A 55 9.41 -15.79 -8.14
CA CYS A 55 10.29 -16.90 -7.81
C CYS A 55 9.50 -18.04 -7.14
N LEU A 56 8.85 -18.87 -7.95
CA LEU A 56 7.93 -19.93 -7.50
C LEU A 56 8.54 -21.34 -7.57
N THR A 57 9.85 -21.44 -7.83
CA THR A 57 10.58 -22.70 -8.09
C THR A 57 11.94 -22.71 -7.43
#